data_AF-A0A5B1CLC5-F1
#
_entry.id   AF-A0A5B1CLC5-F1
#
_cell.length_a   1.000
_cell.length_b   1.000
_cell.length_c   1.000
_cell.angle_alpha   90.00
_cell.angle_beta   90.00
_cell.angle_gamma   90.00
#
_symmetry.space_group_name_H-M   'P 1'
#
loop_
_entity.id
_entity.type
_entity.pdbx_description
1 polymer ?
#
loop_
_entity_poly.entity_id
_entity_poly.type
_entity_poly.pdbx_seq_one_letter_code
_entity_poly.pdbx_strand_id
1 'polypeptide(L)'
;MIDQDFTSGFRRVIRDCIDLAELQFQLFSIDSQEARRKASTAAALAGTAAALGASVLTVLLVGFGFLLHEQAELPVGVSLLIVCGVSLFLIAILVWSAIRLIRTATTAMAETKSELAENLRWIKATILTPETSARNRFRSDSFAEPPPANGQFCDR
;
A
#
# COMPACT_ATOMS: atom_id res chain seq x y z
N MET A 1 41.67 10.57 -22.74
CA MET A 1 41.91 9.99 -21.40
C MET A 1 41.06 10.73 -20.36
N ILE A 2 39.74 10.81 -20.57
CA ILE A 2 38.77 11.51 -19.70
C ILE A 2 37.54 10.60 -19.44
N ASP A 3 37.23 9.66 -20.33
CA ASP A 3 36.14 8.67 -20.19
C ASP A 3 36.30 7.64 -19.06
N GLN A 4 37.54 7.28 -18.68
CA GLN A 4 37.75 6.22 -17.67
C GLN A 4 37.31 6.63 -16.25
N ASP A 5 37.45 7.90 -15.88
CA ASP A 5 37.10 8.37 -14.53
C ASP A 5 35.58 8.42 -14.31
N PHE A 6 34.82 8.86 -15.31
CA PHE A 6 33.35 8.97 -15.22
C PHE A 6 32.68 7.61 -15.06
N THR A 7 33.17 6.60 -15.78
CA THR A 7 32.64 5.23 -15.71
C THR A 7 32.90 4.60 -14.34
N SER A 8 33.99 4.99 -13.68
CA SER A 8 34.36 4.49 -12.34
C SER A 8 33.49 5.10 -11.23
N GLY A 9 33.24 6.42 -11.28
CA GLY A 9 32.40 7.12 -10.30
C GLY A 9 30.94 6.69 -10.37
N PHE A 10 30.40 6.55 -11.59
CA PHE A 10 29.01 6.09 -11.79
C PHE A 10 28.79 4.64 -11.35
N ARG A 11 29.74 3.74 -11.64
CA ARG A 11 29.69 2.34 -11.14
C ARG A 11 29.71 2.27 -9.62
N ARG A 12 30.43 3.18 -8.96
CA ARG A 12 30.49 3.26 -7.49
C ARG A 12 29.14 3.66 -6.91
N VAL A 13 28.52 4.71 -7.45
CA VAL A 13 27.18 5.16 -7.00
C VAL A 13 26.11 4.10 -7.23
N ILE A 14 26.12 3.40 -8.38
CA ILE A 14 25.20 2.29 -8.63
C ILE A 14 25.39 1.15 -7.62
N ARG A 15 26.64 0.80 -7.32
CA ARG A 15 26.95 -0.22 -6.32
C ARG A 15 26.44 0.19 -4.94
N ASP A 16 26.72 1.41 -4.52
CA ASP A 16 26.25 1.93 -3.23
C ASP A 16 24.71 1.96 -3.17
N CYS A 17 24.03 2.28 -4.28
CA CYS A 17 22.56 2.24 -4.38
C CYS A 17 21.99 0.81 -4.32
N ILE A 18 22.66 -0.16 -4.95
CA ILE A 18 22.28 -1.58 -4.89
C ILE A 18 22.48 -2.13 -3.49
N ASP A 19 23.61 -1.81 -2.83
CA ASP A 19 23.91 -2.23 -1.46
C ASP A 19 22.88 -1.63 -0.47
N LEU A 20 22.51 -0.36 -0.65
CA LEU A 20 21.44 0.28 0.12
C LEU A 20 20.07 -0.36 -0.12
N ALA A 21 19.75 -0.71 -1.38
CA ALA A 21 18.50 -1.37 -1.73
C ALA A 21 18.43 -2.78 -1.14
N GLU A 22 19.54 -3.53 -1.12
CA GLU A 22 19.63 -4.86 -0.53
C GLU A 22 19.41 -4.80 0.99
N LEU A 23 20.03 -3.84 1.68
CA LEU A 23 19.81 -3.59 3.10
C LEU A 23 18.34 -3.23 3.42
N GLN A 24 17.74 -2.36 2.61
CA GLN A 24 16.32 -2.00 2.74
C GLN A 24 15.39 -3.19 2.47
N PHE A 25 15.76 -4.07 1.53
CA PHE A 25 15.00 -5.29 1.24
C PHE A 25 15.09 -6.32 2.36
N GLN A 26 16.24 -6.44 3.00
CA GLN A 26 16.42 -7.30 4.18
C GLN A 26 15.55 -6.82 5.35
N LEU A 27 15.52 -5.51 5.61
CA LEU A 27 14.63 -4.92 6.63
C LEU A 27 13.16 -5.14 6.27
N PHE A 28 12.76 -4.87 5.02
CA PHE A 28 11.39 -5.07 4.55
C PHE A 28 10.94 -6.54 4.66
N SER A 29 11.84 -7.48 4.38
CA SER A 29 11.54 -8.91 4.49
C SER A 29 11.30 -9.34 5.94
N ILE A 30 12.10 -8.83 6.87
CA ILE A 30 11.93 -9.05 8.32
C ILE A 30 10.62 -8.41 8.80
N ASP A 31 10.36 -7.16 8.41
CA ASP A 31 9.12 -6.45 8.74
C ASP A 31 7.89 -7.15 8.16
N SER A 32 7.99 -7.71 6.95
CA SER A 32 6.91 -8.48 6.32
C SER A 32 6.62 -9.78 7.07
N GLN A 33 7.64 -10.49 7.56
CA GLN A 33 7.44 -11.70 8.38
C GLN A 33 6.78 -11.37 9.72
N GLU A 34 7.22 -10.31 10.39
CA GLU A 34 6.58 -9.86 11.63
C GLU A 34 5.13 -9.43 11.40
N ALA A 35 4.89 -8.63 10.36
CA ALA A 35 3.55 -8.20 9.98
C ALA A 35 2.65 -9.38 9.65
N ARG A 36 3.15 -10.39 8.91
CA ARG A 36 2.41 -11.63 8.60
C ARG A 36 2.08 -12.42 9.86
N ARG A 37 3.03 -12.57 10.80
CA ARG A 37 2.79 -13.30 12.07
C ARG A 37 1.76 -12.58 12.95
N LYS A 38 1.83 -11.25 13.02
CA LYS A 38 0.84 -10.43 13.74
C LYS A 38 -0.53 -10.52 13.06
N ALA A 39 -0.57 -10.47 11.73
CA ALA A 39 -1.80 -10.61 10.95
C ALA A 39 -2.44 -12.00 11.10
N SER A 40 -1.67 -13.09 11.09
CA SER A 40 -2.21 -14.44 11.27
C SER A 40 -2.79 -14.64 12.68
N THR A 41 -2.09 -14.12 13.70
CA THR A 41 -2.59 -14.16 15.09
C THR A 41 -3.86 -13.33 15.24
N ALA A 42 -3.88 -12.12 14.67
CA ALA A 42 -5.06 -11.26 14.67
C ALA A 42 -6.24 -11.92 13.92
N ALA A 43 -5.98 -12.57 12.79
CA ALA A 43 -7.00 -13.30 12.03
C ALA A 43 -7.56 -14.49 12.81
N ALA A 44 -6.71 -15.26 13.50
CA ALA A 44 -7.15 -16.36 14.34
C ALA A 44 -8.02 -15.87 15.51
N LEU A 45 -7.56 -14.84 16.24
CA LEU A 45 -8.33 -14.22 17.33
C LEU A 45 -9.65 -13.63 16.84
N ALA A 46 -9.64 -12.93 15.72
CA ALA A 46 -10.86 -12.39 15.11
C ALA A 46 -11.84 -13.50 14.72
N GLY A 47 -11.34 -14.61 14.16
CA GLY A 47 -12.14 -15.79 13.83
C GLY A 47 -12.79 -16.42 15.08
N THR A 48 -12.01 -16.62 16.14
CA THR A 48 -12.54 -17.15 17.41
C THR A 48 -13.55 -16.20 18.04
N ALA A 49 -13.26 -14.90 18.09
CA ALA A 49 -14.18 -13.89 18.61
C ALA A 49 -15.49 -13.83 17.79
N ALA A 50 -15.40 -13.94 16.47
CA ALA A 50 -16.57 -13.97 15.59
C ALA A 50 -17.41 -15.24 15.83
N ALA A 51 -16.80 -16.41 15.97
CA ALA A 51 -17.50 -17.65 16.26
C ALA A 51 -18.22 -17.60 17.62
N LEU A 52 -17.52 -17.16 18.68
CA LEU A 52 -18.10 -17.00 20.01
C LEU A 52 -19.20 -15.93 20.02
N GLY A 53 -18.96 -14.79 19.38
CA GLY A 53 -19.93 -13.71 19.24
C GLY A 53 -21.20 -14.18 18.53
N ALA A 54 -21.07 -14.95 17.45
CA ALA A 54 -22.20 -15.53 16.74
C ALA A 54 -23.00 -16.50 17.63
N SER A 55 -22.34 -17.34 18.44
CA SER A 55 -23.02 -18.25 19.37
C SER A 55 -23.76 -17.53 20.49
N VAL A 56 -23.17 -16.47 21.06
CA VAL A 56 -23.85 -15.66 22.10
C VAL A 56 -25.02 -14.91 21.49
N LEU A 57 -24.85 -14.38 20.27
CA LEU A 57 -25.89 -13.65 19.56
C LEU A 57 -27.10 -14.55 19.28
N THR A 58 -26.91 -15.80 18.83
CA THR A 58 -28.06 -16.70 18.58
C THR A 58 -28.85 -17.00 19.85
N VAL A 59 -28.17 -17.23 20.97
CA VAL A 59 -28.84 -17.44 22.28
C VAL A 59 -29.59 -16.18 22.71
N LEU A 60 -28.99 -14.99 22.55
CA LEU A 60 -29.66 -13.73 22.85
C LEU A 60 -30.91 -13.51 22.00
N LEU A 61 -30.85 -13.81 20.69
CA LEU A 61 -32.01 -13.66 19.80
C LEU A 61 -33.17 -14.56 20.23
N VAL A 62 -32.88 -15.80 20.61
CA VAL A 62 -33.89 -16.72 21.14
C VAL A 62 -34.45 -16.18 22.46
N GLY A 63 -33.59 -15.73 23.38
CA GLY A 63 -33.99 -15.15 24.66
C GLY A 63 -34.88 -13.91 24.49
N PHE A 64 -34.53 -12.99 23.58
CA PHE A 64 -35.35 -11.83 23.25
C PHE A 64 -36.68 -12.22 22.60
N GLY A 65 -36.71 -13.28 21.79
CA GLY A 65 -37.96 -13.81 21.24
C GLY A 65 -38.92 -14.28 22.32
N PHE A 66 -38.42 -14.99 23.34
CA PHE A 66 -39.22 -15.40 24.49
C PHE A 66 -39.64 -14.22 25.37
N LEU A 67 -38.73 -13.28 25.62
CA LEU A 67 -39.05 -12.07 26.40
C LEU A 67 -40.14 -11.23 25.71
N LEU A 68 -40.09 -11.11 24.39
CA LEU A 68 -41.09 -10.40 23.61
C LEU A 68 -42.43 -11.16 23.58
N HIS A 69 -42.40 -12.48 23.53
CA HIS A 69 -43.58 -13.33 23.68
C HIS A 69 -44.30 -13.07 25.01
N GLU A 70 -43.57 -13.05 26.12
CA GLU A 70 -44.13 -12.86 27.46
C GLU A 70 -44.71 -11.46 27.65
N GLN A 71 -44.01 -10.42 27.18
CA GLN A 71 -44.43 -9.03 27.38
C GLN A 71 -45.54 -8.55 26.44
N ALA A 72 -45.62 -9.11 25.23
CA ALA A 72 -46.58 -8.68 24.21
C ALA A 72 -47.75 -9.67 24.02
N GLU A 73 -47.77 -10.78 24.77
CA GLU A 73 -48.75 -11.88 24.66
C GLU A 73 -48.91 -12.43 23.22
N LEU A 74 -47.88 -12.23 22.38
CA LEU A 74 -47.89 -12.66 20.97
C LEU A 74 -47.62 -14.15 20.85
N PRO A 75 -48.03 -14.85 19.78
CA PRO A 75 -47.60 -16.23 19.55
C PRO A 75 -46.06 -16.32 19.45
N VAL A 76 -45.45 -17.33 20.08
CA VAL A 76 -43.98 -17.53 20.14
C VAL A 76 -43.32 -17.43 18.76
N GLY A 77 -43.94 -18.02 17.74
CA GLY A 77 -43.43 -17.98 16.36
C GLY A 77 -43.35 -16.55 15.78
N VAL A 78 -44.33 -15.70 16.10
CA VAL A 78 -44.36 -14.30 15.62
C VAL A 78 -43.29 -13.48 16.33
N SER A 79 -43.13 -13.64 17.64
CA SER A 79 -42.09 -12.94 18.41
C SER A 79 -40.68 -13.27 17.93
N LEU A 80 -40.38 -14.55 17.67
CA LEU A 80 -39.10 -14.97 17.12
C LEU A 80 -38.85 -14.40 15.71
N LEU A 81 -39.88 -14.37 14.85
CA LEU A 81 -39.76 -13.78 13.51
C LEU A 81 -39.48 -12.28 13.57
N ILE A 82 -40.14 -11.53 14.45
CA ILE A 82 -39.91 -10.09 14.62
C ILE A 82 -38.47 -9.83 15.07
N VAL A 83 -38.01 -10.51 16.12
CA VAL A 83 -36.65 -10.34 16.65
C VAL A 83 -35.61 -10.72 15.59
N CYS A 84 -35.83 -11.81 14.85
CA CYS A 84 -34.96 -12.22 13.74
C CYS A 84 -34.92 -11.17 12.62
N GLY A 85 -36.09 -10.66 12.20
CA GLY A 85 -36.19 -9.65 11.15
C GLY A 85 -35.47 -8.34 11.50
N VAL A 86 -35.69 -7.83 12.72
CA VAL A 86 -35.00 -6.62 13.22
C VAL A 86 -33.49 -6.83 13.27
N SER A 87 -33.05 -7.99 13.74
CA SER A 87 -31.62 -8.28 13.89
C SER A 87 -30.93 -8.46 12.54
N LEU A 88 -31.57 -9.14 11.58
CA LEU A 88 -31.07 -9.23 10.21
C LEU A 88 -30.97 -7.85 9.56
N PHE A 89 -31.94 -6.97 9.79
CA PHE A 89 -31.89 -5.60 9.28
C PHE A 89 -30.69 -4.82 9.84
N LEU A 90 -30.44 -4.91 11.15
CA LEU A 90 -29.27 -4.29 11.78
C LEU A 90 -27.95 -4.87 11.25
N ILE A 91 -27.86 -6.20 11.12
CA ILE A 91 -26.68 -6.86 10.55
C ILE A 91 -26.43 -6.40 9.11
N ALA A 92 -27.48 -6.28 8.29
CA ALA A 92 -27.35 -5.81 6.92
C ALA A 92 -26.76 -4.39 6.84
N ILE A 93 -27.18 -3.48 7.71
CA ILE A 93 -26.65 -2.11 7.79
C ILE A 93 -25.16 -2.12 8.18
N LEU A 94 -24.79 -2.94 9.17
CA LEU A 94 -23.39 -3.05 9.62
C LEU A 94 -22.50 -3.64 8.52
N VAL A 95 -22.93 -4.72 7.86
CA VAL A 95 -22.20 -5.35 6.76
C VAL A 95 -22.05 -4.38 5.59
N TRP A 96 -23.12 -3.68 5.22
CA TRP A 96 -23.07 -2.64 4.19
C TRP A 96 -22.03 -1.56 4.51
N SER A 97 -22.02 -1.08 5.75
CA SER A 97 -21.06 -0.06 6.22
C SER A 97 -19.64 -0.60 6.16
N ALA A 98 -19.40 -1.82 6.66
CA ALA A 98 -18.08 -2.46 6.62
C ALA A 98 -17.56 -2.62 5.18
N ILE A 99 -18.40 -3.09 4.25
CA ILE A 99 -18.04 -3.22 2.83
C ILE A 99 -17.67 -1.85 2.25
N ARG A 100 -18.40 -0.79 2.60
CA ARG A 100 -18.10 0.57 2.14
C ARG A 100 -16.72 1.03 2.62
N LEU A 101 -16.39 0.85 3.89
CA LEU A 101 -15.08 1.21 4.44
C LEU A 101 -13.95 0.39 3.80
N ILE A 102 -14.14 -0.92 3.63
CA ILE A 102 -13.15 -1.79 3.00
C ILE A 102 -12.89 -1.34 1.56
N ARG A 103 -13.94 -1.04 0.79
CA ARG A 103 -13.80 -0.55 -0.58
C ARG A 103 -12.96 0.73 -0.63
N THR A 104 -13.26 1.71 0.23
CA THR A 104 -12.48 2.96 0.31
C THR A 104 -11.01 2.71 0.66
N ALA A 105 -10.72 1.79 1.57
CA ALA A 105 -9.34 1.42 1.91
C ALA A 105 -8.63 0.74 0.73
N THR A 106 -9.31 -0.17 0.01
CA THR A 106 -8.72 -0.86 -1.14
C THR A 106 -8.46 0.05 -2.33
N THR A 107 -9.31 1.06 -2.57
CA THR A 107 -9.10 2.05 -3.65
C THR A 107 -7.88 2.91 -3.35
N ALA A 108 -7.73 3.38 -2.11
CA ALA A 108 -6.54 4.14 -1.69
C ALA A 108 -5.25 3.32 -1.87
N MET A 109 -5.29 2.02 -1.54
CA MET A 109 -4.14 1.12 -1.75
C MET A 109 -3.82 0.87 -3.22
N ALA A 110 -4.82 0.90 -4.12
CA ALA A 110 -4.59 0.69 -5.55
C ALA A 110 -3.82 1.86 -6.18
N GLU A 111 -4.16 3.09 -5.80
CA GLU A 111 -3.44 4.30 -6.23
C GLU A 111 -1.97 4.27 -5.76
N THR A 112 -1.73 3.97 -4.47
CA THR A 112 -0.36 3.88 -3.93
C THR A 112 0.50 2.83 -4.63
N LYS A 113 -0.07 1.68 -5.03
CA LYS A 113 0.67 0.64 -5.76
C LYS A 113 1.07 1.09 -7.17
N SER A 114 0.20 1.84 -7.84
CA SER A 114 0.47 2.38 -9.17
C SER A 114 1.63 3.39 -9.12
N GLU A 115 1.61 4.31 -8.16
CA GLU A 115 2.67 5.31 -7.98
C GLU A 115 4.00 4.67 -7.59
N LEU A 116 3.98 3.66 -6.71
CA LEU A 116 5.19 2.91 -6.34
C LEU A 116 5.80 2.17 -7.55
N ALA A 117 4.97 1.51 -8.35
CA ALA A 117 5.41 0.80 -9.55
C ALA A 117 5.99 1.75 -10.61
N GLU A 118 5.39 2.93 -10.77
CA GLU A 118 5.88 3.97 -11.67
C GLU A 118 7.23 4.53 -11.17
N ASN A 119 7.34 4.88 -9.90
CA ASN A 119 8.59 5.36 -9.30
C ASN A 119 9.73 4.33 -9.45
N LEU A 120 9.44 3.04 -9.23
CA LEU A 120 10.39 1.94 -9.48
C LEU A 120 10.82 1.86 -10.95
N ARG A 121 9.90 2.10 -11.90
CA ARG A 121 10.20 2.12 -13.33
C ARG A 121 11.10 3.30 -13.71
N TRP A 122 10.86 4.48 -13.15
CA TRP A 122 11.70 5.67 -13.36
C TRP A 122 13.12 5.49 -12.80
N ILE A 123 13.24 4.93 -11.59
CA ILE A 123 14.55 4.61 -10.99
C ILE A 123 15.31 3.60 -11.86
N LYS A 124 14.63 2.54 -12.29
CA LYS A 124 15.21 1.52 -13.18
C LYS A 124 15.70 2.12 -14.51
N ALA A 125 14.92 2.99 -15.15
CA ALA A 125 15.28 3.64 -16.40
C ALA A 125 16.46 4.62 -16.24
N THR A 126 16.51 5.35 -15.12
CA THR A 126 17.57 6.32 -14.81
C THR A 126 18.92 5.64 -14.55
N ILE A 127 18.90 4.48 -13.89
CA ILE A 127 20.11 3.70 -13.58
C ILE A 127 20.63 2.95 -14.81
N LEU A 128 19.75 2.39 -15.64
CA LEU A 128 20.14 1.61 -16.83
C LEU A 128 20.52 2.46 -18.05
N THR A 129 20.03 3.70 -18.16
CA THR A 129 20.25 4.58 -19.30
C THR A 129 20.34 6.06 -18.87
N PRO A 130 21.49 6.50 -18.31
CA PRO A 130 21.67 7.88 -17.86
C PRO A 130 21.70 8.92 -19.00
N GLU A 131 22.03 8.50 -20.23
CA GLU A 131 22.21 9.37 -21.41
C GLU A 131 20.89 9.88 -22.04
N THR A 132 19.74 9.27 -21.73
CA THR A 132 18.45 9.60 -22.39
C THR A 132 17.49 10.43 -21.53
N SER A 133 17.85 10.75 -20.29
CA SER A 133 17.03 11.58 -19.40
C SER A 133 16.90 13.00 -19.94
N ALA A 134 15.67 13.43 -20.24
CA ALA A 134 15.37 14.78 -20.72
C ALA A 134 15.90 15.89 -19.79
N ARG A 135 16.01 15.62 -18.48
CA ARG A 135 16.55 16.56 -17.50
C ARG A 135 18.07 16.76 -17.62
N ASN A 136 18.79 15.77 -18.15
CA ASN A 136 20.23 15.88 -18.38
C ASN A 136 20.55 16.69 -19.64
N ARG A 137 19.66 16.66 -20.65
CA ARG A 137 19.81 17.46 -21.89
C ARG A 137 19.78 18.97 -21.64
N PHE A 138 18.98 19.45 -20.69
CA PHE A 138 18.95 20.88 -20.36
C PHE A 138 20.24 21.39 -19.71
N ARG A 139 21.02 20.51 -19.08
CA ARG A 139 22.29 20.89 -18.43
C ARG A 139 23.48 20.88 -19.40
N SER A 140 23.41 20.10 -20.48
CA SER A 140 24.46 20.09 -21.51
C SER A 140 24.41 21.32 -22.42
N ASP A 141 23.24 21.90 -22.64
CA ASP A 141 23.08 23.06 -23.53
C ASP A 141 23.56 24.39 -22.89
N SER A 142 23.78 24.41 -21.57
CA SER A 142 24.19 25.63 -20.84
C SER A 142 25.69 25.91 -20.89
N PHE A 143 26.49 24.97 -21.42
CA PHE A 143 27.94 25.10 -21.58
C PHE A 143 28.31 25.18 -23.07
N ALA A 144 27.73 26.14 -23.79
CA ALA A 144 28.30 26.55 -25.06
C ALA A 144 29.70 27.15 -24.77
N GLU A 145 30.75 26.50 -25.27
CA GLU A 145 32.13 26.99 -25.17
C GLU A 145 32.23 28.41 -25.76
N PRO A 146 32.96 29.34 -25.11
CA PRO A 146 33.22 30.64 -25.71
C PRO A 146 33.99 30.43 -27.03
N PRO A 147 33.67 31.19 -28.09
CA PRO A 147 34.33 31.04 -29.38
C PRO A 147 35.85 31.26 -29.23
N PRO A 148 36.68 30.58 -30.04
CA PRO A 148 38.12 30.66 -29.91
C PRO A 148 38.59 32.11 -30.06
N ALA A 149 39.26 32.61 -29.01
CA ALA A 149 39.90 33.91 -29.00
C ALA A 149 41.16 33.89 -29.87
N ASN A 150 41.00 33.89 -31.19
CA ASN A 150 42.12 34.03 -32.12
C ASN A 150 42.25 35.51 -32.52
N GLY A 151 42.94 36.25 -31.65
CA GLY A 151 43.44 37.57 -31.96
C GLY A 151 44.73 37.85 -31.18
N GLN A 152 45.89 37.60 -31.81
CA GLN A 152 47.10 38.45 -31.81
C GLN A 152 48.20 37.72 -32.60
N PHE A 153 48.68 38.18 -33.77
CA PHE A 153 49.46 39.38 -34.12
C PHE A 153 50.95 39.30 -33.72
N CYS A 154 51.82 39.46 -34.74
CA CYS A 154 53.28 39.71 -34.76
C CYS A 154 54.29 38.57 -34.48
N ASP A 155 55.09 38.22 -35.50
CA ASP A 155 56.55 38.43 -35.45
C ASP A 155 57.20 38.48 -36.86
N ARG A 156 58.07 39.49 -37.01
CA ARG A 156 59.02 39.93 -38.07
C ARG A 156 59.02 39.31 -39.47
#